data_AF-A0A970U100-F1
#
_entry.id   AF-A0A970U100-F1
#
_cell.length_a   1.000
_cell.length_b   1.000
_cell.length_c   1.000
_cell.angle_alpha   90.00
_cell.angle_beta   90.00
_cell.angle_gamma   90.00
#
_symmetry.space_group_name_H-M   'P 1'
#
loop_
_entity.id
_entity.type
_entity.pdbx_description
1 polymer ?
#
loop_
_entity_poly.entity_id
_entity_poly.type
_entity_poly.pdbx_seq_one_letter_code
_entity_poly.pdbx_strand_id
1 'polypeptide(L)'
;MVNGKISIGWAQGDITPQRKTLVCGQFHTRIADKVVSPLTANALAFETVGSDGAKEQAVLLSCDLPFERFKGDMLQVLAGRCPDLDHRKITVNCTHTHTAPALRRGWYDEPENDPDFMNPDE
;
A
#
# COMPACT_ATOMS: atom_id res chain seq x y z
N MET A 1 16.49 -23.99 5.12
CA MET A 1 16.20 -22.85 6.02
C MET A 1 17.50 -22.16 6.31
N VAL A 2 17.55 -20.83 6.17
CA VAL A 2 18.75 -20.04 6.51
C VAL A 2 18.73 -19.79 8.02
N ASN A 3 19.80 -20.18 8.72
CA ASN A 3 19.95 -19.94 10.15
C ASN A 3 20.94 -18.80 10.38
N GLY A 4 20.63 -17.88 11.28
CA GLY A 4 21.50 -16.74 11.58
C GLY A 4 20.82 -15.67 12.44
N LYS A 5 21.50 -14.55 12.62
CA LYS A 5 20.91 -13.36 13.25
C LYS A 5 19.87 -12.76 12.30
N ILE A 6 18.70 -12.43 12.85
CA ILE A 6 17.66 -11.69 12.13
C ILE A 6 17.93 -10.20 12.28
N SER A 7 18.06 -9.51 11.16
CA SER A 7 18.01 -8.05 11.05
C SER A 7 16.56 -7.63 10.80
N ILE A 8 16.11 -6.58 11.49
CA ILE A 8 14.75 -6.06 11.39
C ILE A 8 14.84 -4.57 11.06
N GLY A 9 14.12 -4.15 10.03
CA GLY A 9 13.96 -2.75 9.65
C GLY A 9 12.48 -2.40 9.51
N TRP A 10 12.11 -1.16 9.80
CA TRP A 10 10.74 -0.69 9.60
C TRP A 10 10.73 0.73 9.04
N ALA A 11 9.68 1.05 8.29
CA ALA A 11 9.41 2.39 7.79
C ALA A 11 7.90 2.63 7.64
N GLN A 12 7.48 3.88 7.82
CA GLN A 12 6.10 4.32 7.60
C GLN A 12 6.07 5.41 6.53
N GLY A 13 5.13 5.31 5.60
CA GLY A 13 4.80 6.34 4.62
C GLY A 13 3.36 6.83 4.78
N ASP A 14 3.12 8.11 4.51
CA ASP A 14 1.78 8.69 4.41
C ASP A 14 1.22 8.43 3.00
N ILE A 15 0.03 7.85 2.93
CA ILE A 15 -0.69 7.54 1.69
C ILE A 15 -2.04 8.27 1.61
N THR A 16 -2.24 9.31 2.43
CA THR A 16 -3.46 10.12 2.45
C THR A 16 -3.56 10.96 1.18
N PRO A 17 -4.65 10.84 0.40
CA PRO A 17 -4.87 11.73 -0.73
C PRO A 17 -4.95 13.19 -0.30
N GLN A 18 -4.36 14.06 -1.10
CA GLN A 18 -4.39 15.50 -0.88
C GLN A 18 -5.61 16.18 -1.53
N ARG A 19 -6.35 15.43 -2.36
CA ARG A 19 -7.52 15.88 -3.10
C ARG A 19 -8.77 15.12 -2.68
N LYS A 20 -9.93 15.71 -2.96
CA LYS A 20 -11.25 15.13 -2.74
C LYS A 20 -11.38 13.84 -3.55
N THR A 21 -11.79 12.74 -2.92
CA THR A 21 -11.92 11.44 -3.62
C THR A 21 -13.06 10.59 -3.05
N LEU A 22 -13.45 9.54 -3.76
CA LEU A 22 -14.45 8.58 -3.32
C LEU A 22 -13.94 7.75 -2.15
N VAL A 23 -14.79 7.47 -1.19
CA VAL A 23 -14.51 6.56 -0.06
C VAL A 23 -15.15 5.21 -0.33
N CYS A 24 -14.40 4.14 -0.15
CA CYS A 24 -14.85 2.79 -0.46
C CYS A 24 -15.49 2.06 0.74
N GLY A 25 -16.49 1.23 0.46
CA GLY A 25 -16.90 0.12 1.34
C GLY A 25 -18.37 0.11 1.77
N GLN A 26 -19.10 1.22 1.68
CA GLN A 26 -20.51 1.28 2.13
C GLN A 26 -21.55 1.22 1.00
N PHE A 27 -21.16 0.71 -0.19
CA PHE A 27 -22.07 0.43 -1.32
C PHE A 27 -22.90 1.61 -1.86
N HIS A 28 -22.57 2.84 -1.46
CA HIS A 28 -23.14 4.06 -2.03
C HIS A 28 -22.06 5.13 -2.17
N THR A 29 -22.30 6.11 -3.04
CA THR A 29 -21.36 7.22 -3.26
C THR A 29 -21.12 7.99 -1.97
N ARG A 30 -19.84 8.12 -1.62
CA ARG A 30 -19.35 8.92 -0.50
C ARG A 30 -18.10 9.62 -0.95
N ILE A 31 -18.07 10.94 -0.79
CA ILE A 31 -16.90 11.73 -1.15
C ILE A 31 -16.26 12.25 0.15
N ALA A 32 -14.95 12.09 0.27
CA ALA A 32 -14.20 12.60 1.41
C ALA A 32 -14.27 14.13 1.46
N ASP A 33 -14.75 14.67 2.58
CA ASP A 33 -14.82 16.10 2.88
C ASP A 33 -13.69 16.56 3.79
N LYS A 34 -13.11 15.63 4.58
CA LYS A 34 -12.01 15.89 5.52
C LYS A 34 -11.19 14.64 5.78
N VAL A 35 -9.96 14.85 6.25
CA VAL A 35 -9.10 13.82 6.82
C VAL A 35 -9.25 13.85 8.35
N VAL A 36 -9.75 12.76 8.93
CA VAL A 36 -9.84 12.61 10.41
C VAL A 36 -8.51 12.13 10.99
N SER A 37 -7.87 11.19 10.30
CA SER A 37 -6.54 10.67 10.62
C SER A 37 -5.82 10.33 9.31
N PRO A 38 -4.48 10.42 9.26
CA PRO A 38 -3.71 9.98 8.10
C PRO A 38 -3.94 8.49 7.80
N LEU A 39 -3.83 8.14 6.54
CA LEU A 39 -3.72 6.77 6.06
C LEU A 39 -2.24 6.44 5.89
N THR A 40 -1.80 5.29 6.39
CA THR A 40 -0.38 4.92 6.40
C THR A 40 -0.10 3.63 5.64
N ALA A 41 1.10 3.54 5.08
CA ALA A 41 1.71 2.31 4.60
C ALA A 41 2.93 1.99 5.47
N ASN A 42 2.89 0.86 6.17
CA ASN A 42 3.91 0.42 7.12
C ASN A 42 4.64 -0.79 6.56
N ALA A 43 5.92 -0.65 6.26
CA ALA A 43 6.78 -1.73 5.81
C ALA A 43 7.61 -2.26 6.98
N LEU A 44 7.53 -3.58 7.22
CA LEU A 44 8.38 -4.30 8.15
C LEU A 44 9.21 -5.32 7.37
N ALA A 45 10.53 -5.16 7.39
CA ALA A 45 11.47 -5.99 6.67
C ALA A 45 12.29 -6.85 7.63
N PHE A 46 12.46 -8.11 7.26
CA PHE A 46 13.31 -9.08 7.93
C PHE A 46 14.36 -9.57 6.95
N GLU A 47 15.60 -9.72 7.42
CA GLU A 47 16.67 -10.37 6.67
C GLU A 47 17.51 -11.25 7.59
N THR A 48 17.86 -12.44 7.10
CA THR A 48 18.85 -13.32 7.71
C THR A 48 19.93 -13.62 6.69
N VAL A 49 21.20 -13.48 7.08
CA VAL A 49 22.35 -13.90 6.29
C VAL A 49 23.03 -15.08 6.99
N GLY A 50 23.06 -16.23 6.33
CA GLY A 50 23.71 -17.45 6.81
C GLY A 50 25.24 -17.34 6.75
N SER A 51 25.92 -18.24 7.47
CA SER A 51 27.39 -18.31 7.48
C SER A 51 27.99 -18.66 6.12
N ASP A 52 27.21 -19.29 5.23
CA ASP A 52 27.53 -19.61 3.85
C ASP A 52 27.21 -18.46 2.87
N GLY A 53 26.73 -17.32 3.38
CA GLY A 53 26.29 -16.17 2.58
C GLY A 53 24.87 -16.30 2.02
N ALA A 54 24.14 -17.40 2.29
CA ALA A 54 22.75 -17.52 1.87
C ALA A 54 21.87 -16.47 2.56
N LYS A 55 21.06 -15.75 1.79
CA LYS A 55 20.13 -14.73 2.30
C LYS A 55 18.70 -15.26 2.31
N GLU A 56 17.94 -14.93 3.34
CA GLU A 56 16.49 -15.08 3.37
C GLU A 56 15.83 -13.80 3.85
N GLN A 57 14.70 -13.44 3.26
CA GLN A 57 14.04 -12.15 3.43
C GLN A 57 12.53 -12.33 3.59
N ALA A 58 11.91 -11.41 4.31
CA ALA A 58 10.46 -11.25 4.31
C ALA A 58 10.12 -9.77 4.46
N VAL A 59 9.17 -9.26 3.69
CA VAL A 59 8.65 -7.90 3.83
C VAL A 59 7.14 -7.99 4.00
N LEU A 60 6.64 -7.43 5.10
CA LEU A 60 5.23 -7.26 5.37
C LEU A 60 4.88 -5.79 5.19
N LEU A 61 3.98 -5.50 4.25
CA LEU A 61 3.46 -4.16 4.01
C LEU A 61 2.01 -4.10 4.49
N SER A 62 1.72 -3.28 5.51
CA SER A 62 0.35 -3.01 5.95
C SER A 62 -0.09 -1.63 5.48
N CYS A 63 -1.17 -1.57 4.71
CA CYS A 63 -1.72 -0.33 4.17
C CYS A 63 -3.13 -0.04 4.72
N ASP A 64 -3.38 1.22 5.09
CA ASP A 64 -4.70 1.71 5.47
C ASP A 64 -5.59 1.90 4.22
N LEU A 65 -5.97 0.78 3.61
CA LEU A 65 -6.74 0.69 2.38
C LEU A 65 -7.85 -0.36 2.49
N PRO A 66 -8.89 -0.30 1.64
CA PRO A 66 -9.98 -1.26 1.68
C PRO A 66 -9.56 -2.65 1.17
N PHE A 67 -8.64 -2.75 0.21
CA PHE A 67 -8.14 -4.02 -0.33
C PHE A 67 -6.89 -3.76 -1.18
N GLU A 68 -6.23 -4.83 -1.60
CA GLU A 68 -5.05 -4.75 -2.45
C GLU A 68 -5.45 -4.70 -3.93
N ARG A 69 -4.95 -3.69 -4.65
CA ARG A 69 -5.02 -3.57 -6.13
C ARG A 69 -3.80 -2.91 -6.78
N PHE A 70 -2.78 -2.59 -5.98
CA PHE A 70 -1.65 -1.74 -6.37
C PHE A 70 -0.30 -2.47 -6.36
N LYS A 71 -0.26 -3.75 -5.95
CA LYS A 71 0.99 -4.51 -5.81
C LYS A 71 1.72 -4.62 -7.15
N GLY A 72 1.00 -4.79 -8.26
CA GLY A 72 1.58 -4.81 -9.59
C GLY A 72 2.37 -3.53 -9.90
N ASP A 73 1.72 -2.38 -9.74
CA ASP A 73 2.31 -1.06 -10.01
C ASP A 73 3.44 -0.75 -9.04
N MET A 74 3.26 -1.09 -7.75
CA MET A 74 4.30 -0.99 -6.74
C MET A 74 5.56 -1.76 -7.15
N LEU A 75 5.42 -3.01 -7.62
CA LEU A 75 6.55 -3.82 -8.07
C LEU A 75 7.23 -3.25 -9.31
N GLN A 76 6.49 -2.62 -10.22
CA GLN A 76 7.06 -1.91 -11.37
C GLN A 76 7.88 -0.70 -10.92
N VAL A 77 7.37 0.10 -9.98
CA VAL A 77 8.08 1.26 -9.42
C VAL A 77 9.32 0.84 -8.62
N LEU A 78 9.25 -0.28 -7.89
CA LEU A 78 10.36 -0.82 -7.12
C LEU A 78 11.48 -1.41 -7.99
N ALA A 79 11.18 -1.82 -9.22
CA ALA A 79 12.16 -2.40 -10.13
C ALA A 79 13.39 -1.49 -10.28
N GLY A 80 14.57 -2.02 -9.96
CA GLY A 80 15.84 -1.30 -10.02
C GLY A 80 16.14 -0.36 -8.85
N ARG A 81 15.24 -0.20 -7.86
CA ARG A 81 15.47 0.65 -6.67
C ARG A 81 16.12 -0.09 -5.51
N CYS A 82 15.87 -1.39 -5.38
CA CYS A 82 16.42 -2.23 -4.32
C CYS A 82 16.87 -3.58 -4.93
N PRO A 83 18.06 -3.63 -5.57
CA PRO A 83 18.51 -4.81 -6.32
C PRO A 83 18.69 -6.06 -5.43
N ASP A 84 18.91 -5.87 -4.14
CA ASP A 84 19.11 -6.95 -3.16
C ASP A 84 17.79 -7.51 -2.59
N LEU A 85 16.64 -6.91 -2.91
CA LEU A 85 15.33 -7.36 -2.41
C LEU A 85 14.66 -8.33 -3.39
N ASP A 86 14.42 -9.57 -2.94
CA ASP A 86 13.57 -10.49 -3.70
C ASP A 86 12.10 -10.05 -3.60
N HIS A 87 11.56 -9.48 -4.68
CA HIS A 87 10.18 -9.00 -4.77
C HIS A 87 9.12 -10.07 -4.45
N ARG A 88 9.46 -11.36 -4.58
CA ARG A 88 8.55 -12.49 -4.23
C ARG A 88 8.37 -12.63 -2.72
N LYS A 89 9.25 -12.01 -1.92
CA LYS A 89 9.22 -12.00 -0.46
C LYS A 89 8.37 -10.85 0.12
N ILE A 90 7.75 -10.04 -0.75
CA ILE A 90 6.87 -8.94 -0.35
C ILE A 90 5.42 -9.44 -0.29
N THR A 91 4.84 -9.38 0.91
CA THR A 91 3.43 -9.59 1.18
C THR A 91 2.77 -8.24 1.47
N VAL A 92 1.67 -7.96 0.78
CA VAL A 92 0.88 -6.75 0.95
C VAL A 92 -0.42 -7.11 1.66
N ASN A 93 -0.72 -6.37 2.73
CA ASN A 93 -1.91 -6.47 3.54
C ASN A 93 -2.61 -5.11 3.55
N CYS A 94 -3.94 -5.15 3.58
CA CYS A 94 -4.77 -3.96 3.73
C CYS A 94 -5.62 -4.12 4.99
N THR A 95 -5.82 -3.04 5.75
CA THR A 95 -6.61 -3.07 6.99
C THR A 95 -8.10 -3.29 6.74
N HIS A 96 -8.54 -3.22 5.48
CA HIS A 96 -9.94 -3.29 5.08
C HIS A 96 -10.77 -2.13 5.64
N THR A 97 -10.13 -0.98 5.85
CA THR A 97 -10.84 0.22 6.30
C THR A 97 -11.82 0.70 5.22
N HIS A 98 -13.02 1.06 5.67
CA HIS A 98 -14.10 1.60 4.82
C HIS A 98 -14.13 3.15 4.83
N THR A 99 -13.00 3.76 5.22
CA THR A 99 -12.80 5.21 5.24
C THR A 99 -11.58 5.65 4.43
N ALA A 100 -11.07 4.77 3.56
CA ALA A 100 -9.99 5.05 2.62
C ALA A 100 -10.52 5.17 1.17
N PRO A 101 -9.69 5.66 0.23
CA PRO A 101 -10.11 5.90 -1.15
C PRO A 101 -10.59 4.66 -1.89
N ALA A 102 -11.45 4.85 -2.87
CA ALA A 102 -11.73 3.84 -3.88
C ALA A 102 -10.48 3.61 -4.75
N LEU A 103 -10.13 2.34 -4.96
CA LEU A 103 -8.98 1.92 -5.78
C LEU A 103 -9.38 1.43 -7.18
N ARG A 104 -10.63 1.71 -7.59
CA ARG A 104 -11.17 1.31 -8.89
C ARG A 104 -12.32 2.21 -9.30
N ARG A 105 -12.30 2.66 -10.56
CA ARG A 105 -13.40 3.40 -11.19
C ARG A 105 -14.64 2.54 -11.44
N GLY A 106 -15.80 3.20 -11.49
CA GLY A 106 -17.08 2.58 -11.82
C GLY A 106 -17.72 1.73 -10.71
N TRP A 107 -17.20 1.78 -9.48
CA TRP A 107 -17.87 1.19 -8.31
C TRP A 107 -18.91 2.11 -7.67
N TYR A 108 -18.76 3.41 -7.86
CA TYR A 108 -19.62 4.46 -7.34
C TYR A 108 -19.78 5.52 -8.41
N ASP A 109 -20.83 6.34 -8.27
CA ASP A 109 -21.04 7.48 -9.15
C ASP A 109 -19.95 8.53 -8.88
N GLU A 110 -19.21 8.88 -9.92
CA GLU A 110 -18.19 9.92 -9.88
C GLU A 110 -18.84 11.28 -10.17
N PRO A 111 -18.44 12.36 -9.47
CA PRO A 111 -18.98 13.69 -9.74
C PRO A 111 -18.59 14.16 -11.15
N GLU A 112 -19.56 14.71 -11.87
CA GLU A 112 -19.32 15.35 -13.16
C GLU A 112 -18.79 16.78 -12.97
N ASN A 113 -17.78 17.16 -13.75
CA ASN A 113 -17.25 18.54 -13.80
C ASN A 113 -16.70 19.09 -12.47
N ASP A 114 -16.16 18.22 -11.59
CA ASP A 114 -15.47 18.62 -10.37
C ASP A 114 -13.95 18.57 -10.59
N PRO A 115 -13.26 19.72 -10.80
CA PRO A 115 -11.81 19.73 -11.07
C PRO A 115 -10.96 19.36 -9.84
N ASP A 116 -11.53 19.42 -8.64
CA ASP A 116 -10.84 19.08 -7.40
C ASP A 116 -11.00 17.59 -7.04
N PHE A 117 -11.85 16.86 -7.79
CA PHE A 117 -12.04 15.43 -7.63
C PHE A 117 -10.88 14.63 -8.23
N MET A 118 -10.23 13.83 -7.40
CA MET A 118 -9.24 12.85 -7.79
C MET A 118 -9.91 11.49 -7.98
N ASN A 119 -9.90 11.02 -9.23
CA ASN A 119 -10.43 9.70 -9.54
C ASN A 119 -9.40 8.59 -9.18
N PRO A 120 -9.83 7.32 -9.02
CA PRO A 120 -8.94 6.21 -8.65
C PRO A 120 -7.71 5.94 -9.54
N ASP A 121 -7.66 6.46 -10.78
CA ASP A 121 -6.54 6.24 -11.70
C ASP A 121 -5.45 7.34 -11.60
N GLU A 122 -5.67 8.39 -10.79
CA GLU A 122 -4.72 9.48 -10.51
C GLU A 122 -3.94 9.27 -9.20
#